data_AF-A0A8X6J255-F1
#
_entry.id   AF-A0A8X6J255-F1
#
_cell.length_a   1.000
_cell.length_b   1.000
_cell.length_c   1.000
_cell.angle_alpha   90.00
_cell.angle_beta   90.00
_cell.angle_gamma   90.00
#
_symmetry.space_group_name_H-M   'P 1'
#
loop_
_entity.id
_entity.type
_entity.pdbx_description
1 polymer ?
#
loop_
_entity_poly.entity_id
_entity_poly.type
_entity_poly.pdbx_seq_one_letter_code
_entity_poly.pdbx_strand_id
1 'polypeptide(L)'
;MSQLAVMASDANESESESETSQNKKNSYSSMQADTIGKKSDSESVINYECSNEDGIIHSSVYLNYADIESTLTQFKAESHENIIHWIEQFENISKLFNLSEIQKFIFAKRSLGGHAALFVRTEPNINSWQRLKQALISEFGMEINSANLHELLSKRKMRESESPQEYFF
;
A
#
# COMPACT_ATOMS: atom_id res chain seq x y z
N MET A 1 -70.35 -4.44 -3.93
CA MET A 1 -68.89 -4.41 -4.18
C MET A 1 -68.40 -5.83 -4.35
N SER A 2 -67.71 -6.06 -5.46
CA SER A 2 -66.79 -7.14 -5.87
C SER A 2 -67.06 -8.62 -5.56
N GLN A 3 -66.93 -9.38 -6.66
CA GLN A 3 -66.96 -10.83 -6.90
C GLN A 3 -65.60 -11.52 -6.61
N LEU A 4 -65.62 -12.87 -6.80
CA LEU A 4 -64.57 -13.92 -6.87
C LEU A 4 -64.35 -14.71 -5.55
N ALA A 5 -64.67 -16.00 -5.37
CA ALA A 5 -64.77 -17.21 -6.24
C ALA A 5 -63.45 -17.48 -7.01
N VAL A 6 -62.78 -18.65 -7.03
CA VAL A 6 -63.04 -20.05 -6.67
C VAL A 6 -61.69 -20.80 -6.74
N MET A 7 -61.50 -21.77 -5.84
CA MET A 7 -60.85 -23.11 -5.92
C MET A 7 -59.66 -23.44 -6.86
N ALA A 8 -58.70 -24.16 -6.24
CA ALA A 8 -58.12 -25.47 -6.60
C ALA A 8 -57.13 -25.65 -7.78
N SER A 9 -56.12 -26.49 -7.47
CA SER A 9 -55.45 -27.53 -8.28
C SER A 9 -54.71 -27.13 -9.57
N ASP A 10 -53.40 -27.37 -9.61
CA ASP A 10 -52.85 -28.56 -10.28
C ASP A 10 -51.32 -28.67 -10.16
N ALA A 11 -50.87 -29.89 -9.90
CA ALA A 11 -49.52 -30.35 -10.14
C ALA A 11 -49.35 -30.58 -11.64
N ASN A 12 -48.17 -30.26 -12.20
CA ASN A 12 -47.78 -30.81 -13.49
C ASN A 12 -46.35 -31.35 -13.43
N GLU A 13 -46.28 -32.61 -13.81
CA GLU A 13 -45.16 -33.52 -13.88
C GLU A 13 -44.60 -33.50 -15.31
N SER A 14 -43.41 -34.10 -15.48
CA SER A 14 -42.95 -34.80 -16.69
C SER A 14 -42.70 -33.99 -17.97
N GLU A 15 -41.46 -33.89 -18.44
CA GLU A 15 -40.83 -34.80 -19.42
C GLU A 15 -40.55 -33.97 -20.68
N SER A 16 -39.55 -34.18 -21.52
CA SER A 16 -38.41 -35.08 -21.62
C SER A 16 -37.74 -34.70 -22.94
N GLU A 17 -36.40 -34.77 -22.99
CA GLU A 17 -35.64 -35.31 -24.14
C GLU A 17 -35.75 -34.56 -25.49
N SER A 18 -34.75 -34.45 -26.36
CA SER A 18 -33.43 -35.04 -26.55
C SER A 18 -32.89 -34.34 -27.81
N GLU A 19 -31.60 -34.18 -28.08
CA GLU A 19 -30.74 -35.19 -28.70
C GLU A 19 -29.39 -34.49 -29.00
N THR A 20 -28.24 -35.00 -28.53
CA THR A 20 -27.38 -36.01 -29.20
C THR A 20 -26.28 -35.29 -29.98
N SER A 21 -25.01 -35.27 -29.56
CA SER A 21 -23.97 -36.30 -29.81
C SER A 21 -22.63 -35.52 -29.90
N GLN A 22 -21.42 -35.96 -29.64
CA GLN A 22 -20.82 -37.24 -29.25
C GLN A 22 -19.34 -36.88 -28.94
N ASN A 23 -18.81 -37.31 -27.79
CA ASN A 23 -17.81 -38.39 -27.68
C ASN A 23 -16.37 -38.02 -28.08
N LYS A 24 -15.44 -37.93 -27.11
CA LYS A 24 -14.40 -38.98 -26.86
C LYS A 24 -13.37 -38.57 -25.79
N LYS A 25 -13.46 -39.29 -24.67
CA LYS A 25 -12.41 -40.01 -23.92
C LYS A 25 -11.08 -39.31 -23.56
N ASN A 26 -10.93 -39.14 -22.23
CA ASN A 26 -9.79 -39.49 -21.37
C ASN A 26 -8.36 -39.44 -21.93
N SER A 27 -7.48 -38.71 -21.22
CA SER A 27 -6.37 -39.36 -20.49
C SER A 27 -5.69 -38.38 -19.54
N TYR A 28 -5.47 -38.79 -18.30
CA TYR A 28 -4.52 -38.13 -17.39
C TYR A 28 -3.13 -38.12 -18.05
N SER A 29 -2.52 -36.95 -18.14
CA SER A 29 -1.11 -36.78 -18.51
C SER A 29 -0.53 -35.63 -17.68
N SER A 30 0.45 -35.96 -16.85
CA SER A 30 1.28 -35.01 -16.11
C SER A 30 2.20 -34.27 -17.07
N MET A 31 2.15 -32.95 -17.14
CA MET A 31 3.24 -32.15 -17.71
C MET A 31 3.40 -30.82 -16.97
N GLN A 32 4.66 -30.42 -16.88
CA GLN A 32 5.26 -29.43 -15.99
C GLN A 32 4.73 -28.02 -16.24
N ALA A 33 4.66 -27.21 -15.18
CA ALA A 33 4.33 -25.79 -15.29
C ALA A 33 5.54 -25.03 -15.81
N ASP A 34 5.64 -24.87 -17.12
CA ASP A 34 6.53 -23.90 -17.73
C ASP A 34 5.93 -22.49 -17.53
N THR A 35 6.54 -21.75 -16.62
CA THR A 35 6.42 -20.31 -16.46
C THR A 35 6.76 -19.62 -17.78
N ILE A 36 5.74 -19.20 -18.54
CA ILE A 36 5.88 -18.12 -19.51
C ILE A 36 5.25 -16.89 -18.90
N GLY A 37 5.95 -16.35 -17.89
CA GLY A 37 5.76 -14.98 -17.44
C GLY A 37 6.20 -14.07 -18.56
N LYS A 38 5.27 -13.67 -19.43
CA LYS A 38 5.50 -12.51 -20.30
C LYS A 38 5.57 -11.29 -19.40
N LYS A 39 6.80 -10.93 -19.02
CA LYS A 39 7.14 -9.63 -18.47
C LYS A 39 6.83 -8.62 -19.59
N SER A 40 5.69 -7.96 -19.48
CA SER A 40 5.42 -6.77 -20.27
C SER A 40 6.28 -5.67 -19.68
N ASP A 41 7.52 -5.58 -20.17
CA ASP A 41 8.47 -4.51 -19.85
C ASP A 41 8.01 -3.23 -20.58
N SER A 42 6.92 -2.64 -20.10
CA SER A 42 6.60 -1.25 -20.37
C SER A 42 7.14 -0.45 -19.18
N GLU A 43 8.43 -0.13 -19.22
CA GLU A 43 9.02 0.82 -18.28
C GLU A 43 8.32 2.17 -18.44
N SER A 44 7.62 2.62 -17.39
CA SER A 44 7.01 3.94 -17.38
C SER A 44 8.11 4.97 -17.16
N VAL A 45 8.63 5.51 -18.25
CA VAL A 45 9.63 6.57 -18.25
C VAL A 45 9.00 7.87 -17.78
N ILE A 46 9.55 8.48 -16.73
CA ILE A 46 9.12 9.82 -16.26
C ILE A 46 10.21 10.82 -16.62
N ASN A 47 9.85 11.84 -17.42
CA ASN A 47 10.75 12.91 -17.80
C ASN A 47 10.81 13.93 -16.66
N TYR A 48 12.02 14.17 -16.15
CA TYR A 48 12.28 15.21 -15.16
C TYR A 48 13.11 16.33 -15.77
N GLU A 49 12.53 17.52 -15.80
CA GLU A 49 13.26 18.76 -16.11
C GLU A 49 13.84 19.33 -14.82
N CYS A 50 15.17 19.32 -14.73
CA CYS A 50 15.91 20.00 -13.68
C CYS A 50 16.20 21.44 -14.13
N SER A 51 15.73 22.43 -13.39
CA SER A 51 15.98 23.86 -13.65
C SER A 51 17.00 24.41 -12.66
N ASN A 52 18.07 25.03 -13.14
CA ASN A 52 18.96 25.88 -12.35
C ASN A 52 18.71 27.35 -12.69
N GLU A 53 19.04 28.26 -11.77
CA GLU A 53 18.84 29.72 -11.89
C GLU A 53 19.54 30.37 -13.11
N ASP A 54 20.43 29.64 -13.78
CA ASP A 54 21.23 30.12 -14.93
C ASP A 54 20.60 29.83 -16.31
N GLY A 55 19.37 29.29 -16.38
CA GLY A 55 18.62 29.15 -17.64
C GLY A 55 19.16 28.12 -18.64
N ILE A 56 20.19 27.35 -18.29
CA ILE A 56 20.69 26.24 -19.11
C ILE A 56 20.02 24.94 -18.65
N ILE A 57 19.19 24.37 -19.52
CA ILE A 57 18.56 23.05 -19.34
C ILE A 57 19.67 21.98 -19.41
N HIS A 58 20.09 21.48 -18.27
CA HIS A 58 21.05 20.38 -18.19
C HIS A 58 20.27 19.06 -18.28
N SER A 59 20.29 18.42 -19.45
CA SER A 59 19.90 17.00 -19.68
C SER A 59 18.59 16.54 -19.02
N SER A 60 17.55 16.27 -19.81
CA SER A 60 16.42 15.41 -19.40
C SER A 60 16.96 14.13 -18.75
N VAL A 61 16.87 14.04 -17.42
CA VAL A 61 17.19 12.81 -16.71
C VAL A 61 15.94 11.95 -16.79
N TYR A 62 16.04 10.86 -17.54
CA TYR A 62 15.01 9.84 -17.56
C TYR A 62 15.17 9.00 -16.29
N LEU A 63 14.28 9.22 -15.32
CA LEU A 63 14.21 8.38 -14.13
C LEU A 63 13.11 7.35 -14.33
N ASN A 64 13.46 6.09 -14.14
CA ASN A 64 12.49 5.02 -14.14
C ASN A 64 11.77 5.00 -12.79
N TYR A 65 10.59 4.40 -12.77
CA TYR A 65 9.85 4.10 -11.54
C TYR A 65 10.74 3.40 -10.50
N ALA A 66 11.59 2.46 -10.94
CA ALA A 66 12.50 1.71 -10.09
C ALA A 66 13.55 2.59 -9.41
N ASP A 67 14.04 3.63 -10.10
CA ASP A 67 15.02 4.54 -9.52
C ASP A 67 14.40 5.31 -8.36
N ILE A 68 13.19 5.85 -8.57
CA ILE A 68 12.44 6.54 -7.51
C ILE A 68 12.11 5.58 -6.37
N GLU A 69 11.60 4.39 -6.67
CA GLU A 69 11.26 3.37 -5.66
C GLU A 69 12.47 3.00 -4.79
N SER A 70 13.66 2.89 -5.39
CA SER A 70 14.89 2.55 -4.67
C SER A 70 15.36 3.62 -3.68
N THR A 71 14.97 4.88 -3.90
CA THR A 71 15.28 5.98 -2.97
C THR A 71 14.35 6.04 -1.77
N LEU A 72 13.17 5.41 -1.86
CA LEU A 72 12.17 5.45 -0.81
C LEU A 72 12.49 4.41 0.27
N THR A 73 12.49 4.86 1.52
CA THR A 73 12.65 3.95 2.67
C THR A 73 11.37 3.16 2.91
N GLN A 74 11.52 1.88 3.26
CA GLN A 74 10.37 1.04 3.60
C GLN A 74 9.98 1.25 5.06
N PHE A 75 8.72 1.60 5.32
CA PHE A 75 8.20 1.68 6.69
C PHE A 75 7.64 0.34 7.15
N LYS A 76 8.10 -0.13 8.30
CA LYS A 76 7.53 -1.30 8.99
C LYS A 76 7.17 -0.87 10.41
N ALA A 77 5.97 -1.20 10.87
CA ALA A 77 5.58 -0.85 12.24
C ALA A 77 6.45 -1.53 13.32
N GLU A 78 7.14 -2.62 12.97
CA GLU A 78 8.05 -3.36 13.86
C GLU A 78 9.44 -2.72 13.97
N SER A 79 9.87 -1.98 12.95
CA SER A 79 11.08 -1.16 13.08
C SER A 79 10.71 0.02 13.98
N HIS A 80 11.52 0.29 15.00
CA HIS A 80 11.32 1.39 15.97
C HIS A 80 11.44 2.79 15.33
N GLU A 81 11.25 2.89 14.02
CA GLU A 81 11.23 4.10 13.23
C GLU A 81 9.91 4.85 13.49
N ASN A 82 10.03 6.15 13.74
CA ASN A 82 8.87 6.98 13.97
C ASN A 82 8.14 7.26 12.65
N ILE A 83 6.84 6.96 12.59
CA ILE A 83 6.02 7.17 11.40
C ILE A 83 6.03 8.63 10.91
N ILE A 84 6.09 9.61 11.82
CA ILE A 84 6.14 11.03 11.48
C ILE A 84 7.43 11.34 10.72
N HIS A 85 8.56 10.83 11.22
CA HIS A 85 9.85 11.00 10.56
C HIS A 85 9.86 10.35 9.18
N TRP A 86 9.35 9.13 9.05
CA TRP A 86 9.22 8.45 7.76
C TRP A 86 8.37 9.25 6.76
N ILE A 87 7.22 9.79 7.21
CA ILE A 87 6.35 10.64 6.36
C ILE A 87 7.09 11.91 5.91
N GLU A 88 7.86 12.55 6.79
CA GLU A 88 8.66 13.73 6.43
C GLU A 88 9.71 13.41 5.36
N GLN A 89 10.44 12.30 5.52
CA GLN A 89 11.40 11.84 4.50
C GLN A 89 10.70 11.55 3.17
N PHE A 90 9.57 10.85 3.21
CA PHE A 90 8.77 10.54 2.04
C PHE A 90 8.27 11.82 1.32
N GLU A 91 7.78 12.82 2.05
CA GLU A 91 7.33 14.09 1.48
C GLU A 91 8.48 14.89 0.86
N ASN A 92 9.66 14.87 1.47
CA ASN A 92 10.85 15.51 0.93
C ASN A 92 11.28 14.88 -0.39
N ILE A 93 11.34 13.55 -0.45
CA ILE A 93 11.65 12.80 -1.68
C ILE A 93 10.55 13.04 -2.74
N SER A 94 9.28 13.07 -2.32
CA SER A 94 8.16 13.35 -3.22
C SER A 94 8.24 14.73 -3.85
N LYS A 95 8.71 15.74 -3.10
CA LYS A 95 8.95 17.09 -3.63
C LYS A 95 10.14 17.11 -4.58
N LEU A 96 11.23 16.40 -4.24
CA LEU A 96 12.42 16.30 -5.09
C LEU A 96 12.06 15.75 -6.49
N PHE A 97 11.20 14.74 -6.53
CA PHE A 97 10.71 14.14 -7.78
C PHE A 97 9.37 14.72 -8.25
N ASN A 98 8.93 15.89 -7.75
CA ASN A 98 7.68 16.54 -8.14
C ASN A 98 6.48 15.58 -8.31
N LEU A 99 6.35 14.61 -7.40
CA LEU A 99 5.35 13.55 -7.51
C LEU A 99 3.95 14.13 -7.38
N SER A 100 3.08 13.77 -8.31
CA SER A 100 1.64 14.06 -8.23
C SER A 100 1.00 13.33 -7.03
N GLU A 101 -0.15 13.81 -6.56
CA GLU A 101 -0.85 13.21 -5.41
C GLU A 101 -1.17 11.72 -5.60
N ILE A 102 -1.50 11.31 -6.83
CA ILE A 102 -1.74 9.89 -7.15
C ILE A 102 -0.44 9.07 -7.11
N GLN A 103 0.67 9.62 -7.60
CA GLN A 103 1.97 8.96 -7.54
C GLN A 103 2.42 8.81 -6.09
N LYS A 104 2.33 9.87 -5.28
CA LYS A 104 2.61 9.81 -3.84
C LYS A 104 1.83 8.69 -3.17
N PHE A 105 0.53 8.60 -3.46
CA PHE A 105 -0.32 7.56 -2.91
C PHE A 105 0.15 6.14 -3.29
N ILE A 106 0.47 5.91 -4.56
CA ILE A 106 0.93 4.60 -5.06
C ILE A 106 2.28 4.22 -4.44
N PHE A 107 3.25 5.14 -4.47
CA PHE A 107 4.57 4.92 -3.91
C PHE A 107 4.51 4.67 -2.41
N ALA A 108 3.80 5.51 -1.66
CA ALA A 108 3.64 5.34 -0.23
C ALA A 108 3.06 3.97 0.12
N LYS A 109 1.96 3.53 -0.53
CA LYS A 109 1.38 2.20 -0.28
C LYS A 109 2.38 1.08 -0.50
N ARG A 110 3.24 1.21 -1.52
CA ARG A 110 4.24 0.20 -1.88
C ARG A 110 5.42 0.19 -0.92
N SER A 111 5.77 1.35 -0.37
CA SER A 111 6.80 1.53 0.66
C SER A 111 6.37 1.09 2.05
N LEU A 112 5.11 0.66 2.25
CA LEU A 112 4.69 0.05 3.51
C LEU A 112 5.00 -1.45 3.53
N GLY A 113 5.49 -1.95 4.66
CA GLY A 113 5.75 -3.35 4.91
C GLY A 113 5.09 -3.86 6.20
N GLY A 114 5.07 -5.18 6.37
CA GLY A 114 4.62 -5.84 7.60
C GLY A 114 3.19 -5.43 8.03
N HIS A 115 3.04 -5.12 9.31
CA HIS A 115 1.78 -4.71 9.92
C HIS A 115 1.19 -3.43 9.31
N ALA A 116 2.04 -2.46 8.91
CA ALA A 116 1.56 -1.23 8.29
C ALA A 116 0.90 -1.49 6.91
N ALA A 117 1.48 -2.39 6.12
CA ALA A 117 0.88 -2.82 4.86
C ALA A 117 -0.41 -3.64 5.05
N LEU A 118 -0.50 -4.41 6.15
CA LEU A 118 -1.74 -5.12 6.50
C LEU A 118 -2.86 -4.14 6.87
N PHE A 119 -2.57 -3.17 7.74
CA PHE A 119 -3.49 -2.12 8.16
C PHE A 119 -4.13 -1.39 6.97
N VAL A 120 -3.30 -0.94 6.01
CA VAL A 120 -3.80 -0.20 4.83
C VAL A 120 -4.63 -1.07 3.88
N ARG A 121 -4.47 -2.40 3.92
CA ARG A 121 -5.31 -3.33 3.13
C ARG A 121 -6.66 -3.60 3.78
N THR A 122 -6.72 -3.56 5.10
CA THR A 122 -7.96 -3.83 5.86
C THR A 122 -8.81 -2.58 6.06
N GLU A 123 -8.18 -1.40 6.10
CA GLU A 123 -8.88 -0.13 6.29
C GLU A 123 -9.69 0.28 5.05
N PRO A 124 -11.01 0.47 5.19
CA PRO A 124 -11.84 0.96 4.10
C PRO A 124 -11.58 2.45 3.83
N ASN A 125 -11.77 2.88 2.57
CA ASN A 125 -11.77 4.30 2.16
C ASN A 125 -10.42 5.04 2.18
N ILE A 126 -9.29 4.34 2.20
CA ILE A 126 -7.98 4.96 1.94
C ILE A 126 -7.77 5.07 0.43
N ASN A 127 -8.12 6.23 -0.15
CA ASN A 127 -8.08 6.50 -1.60
C ASN A 127 -7.23 7.72 -2.01
N SER A 128 -6.57 8.38 -1.06
CA SER A 128 -5.70 9.52 -1.31
C SER A 128 -4.50 9.49 -0.38
N TRP A 129 -3.42 10.17 -0.77
CA TRP A 129 -2.23 10.34 0.06
C TRP A 129 -2.57 10.97 1.42
N GLN A 130 -3.41 12.00 1.43
CA GLN A 130 -3.82 12.67 2.66
C GLN A 130 -4.56 11.73 3.63
N ARG A 131 -5.47 10.89 3.14
CA ARG A 131 -6.18 9.90 3.98
C ARG A 131 -5.23 8.84 4.50
N LEU A 132 -4.31 8.37 3.66
CA LEU A 132 -3.29 7.40 4.05
C LEU A 132 -2.40 7.96 5.17
N LYS A 133 -1.90 9.19 5.00
CA LYS A 133 -1.08 9.89 5.99
C LYS A 133 -1.77 10.01 7.34
N GLN A 134 -3.03 10.44 7.35
CA GLN A 134 -3.83 10.55 8.58
C GLN A 134 -4.04 9.19 9.25
N ALA A 135 -4.38 8.16 8.49
CA ALA A 135 -4.58 6.82 9.03
C ALA A 135 -3.29 6.26 9.65
N LEU A 136 -2.15 6.44 8.99
CA LEU A 136 -0.85 5.99 9.50
C LEU A 136 -0.43 6.71 10.78
N ILE A 137 -0.62 8.03 10.85
CA ILE A 137 -0.32 8.80 12.07
C ILE A 137 -1.27 8.40 13.21
N SER A 138 -2.55 8.20 12.92
CA SER A 138 -3.53 7.81 13.94
C SER A 138 -3.24 6.43 14.54
N GLU A 139 -2.73 5.49 13.74
CA GLU A 139 -2.49 4.12 14.18
C GLU A 139 -1.07 3.94 14.77
N PHE A 140 -0.05 4.47 14.09
CA PHE A 140 1.36 4.24 14.44
C PHE A 140 2.04 5.46 15.08
N GLY A 141 1.34 6.59 15.20
CA GLY A 141 1.86 7.79 15.84
C GLY A 141 1.96 7.57 17.35
N MET A 142 3.13 7.88 17.92
CA MET A 142 3.26 7.92 19.37
C MET A 142 2.76 9.26 19.91
N GLU A 143 1.67 9.24 20.68
CA GLU A 143 1.25 10.39 21.48
C GLU A 143 1.99 10.40 22.82
N ILE A 144 3.23 10.89 22.84
CA ILE A 144 3.91 11.18 24.12
C ILE A 144 3.41 12.54 24.61
N ASN A 145 2.47 12.51 25.55
CA ASN A 145 2.05 13.73 26.26
C ASN A 145 3.04 14.10 27.37
N SER A 146 2.88 15.29 27.95
CA SER A 146 3.76 15.79 29.02
C SER A 146 3.80 14.88 30.26
N ALA A 147 2.68 14.27 30.65
CA ALA A 147 2.64 13.34 31.78
C ALA A 147 3.46 12.08 31.49
N ASN A 148 3.32 11.50 30.30
CA ASN A 148 4.08 10.34 29.86
C ASN A 148 5.59 10.66 29.80
N LEU A 149 5.94 11.85 29.31
CA LEU A 149 7.32 12.33 29.29
C LEU A 149 7.88 12.50 30.70
N HIS A 150 7.14 13.16 31.60
CA HIS A 150 7.53 13.33 33.00
C HIS A 150 7.70 11.99 33.69
N GLU A 151 6.83 11.02 33.43
CA GLU A 151 6.96 9.66 33.94
C GLU A 151 8.23 8.99 33.42
N LEU A 152 8.51 9.06 32.11
CA LEU A 152 9.73 8.51 31.51
C LEU A 152 11.00 9.13 32.12
N LEU A 153 11.02 10.46 32.24
CA LEU A 153 12.13 11.21 32.82
C LEU A 153 12.31 10.90 34.31
N SER A 154 11.21 10.73 35.06
CA SER A 154 11.27 10.38 36.49
C SER A 154 11.87 8.99 36.74
N LYS A 155 11.72 8.07 35.77
CA LYS A 155 12.25 6.70 35.84
C LYS A 155 13.70 6.60 35.34
N ARG A 156 14.18 7.59 34.57
CA ARG A 156 15.53 7.59 33.99
C ARG A 156 16.57 7.72 35.11
N LYS A 157 17.57 6.83 35.08
CA LYS A 157 18.79 6.90 35.91
C LYS A 157 20.01 6.83 35.01
N MET A 158 21.11 7.47 35.43
CA MET A 158 22.38 7.39 34.72
C MET A 158 22.86 5.94 34.65
N ARG A 159 23.26 5.48 33.47
CA ARG A 159 23.80 4.13 33.29
C ARG A 159 25.27 4.10 33.71
N GLU A 160 25.77 2.94 34.12
CA GLU A 160 27.18 2.77 34.52
C GLU A 160 28.16 3.03 33.36
N SER A 161 27.73 2.78 32.12
CA SER A 161 28.54 2.98 30.91
C SER A 161 28.41 4.39 30.29
N GLU A 162 27.61 5.26 30.89
CA GLU A 162 27.24 6.57 30.34
C GLU A 162 28.02 7.67 31.05
N SER A 163 28.59 8.59 30.29
CA SER A 163 29.26 9.76 30.87
C SER A 163 28.24 10.74 31.46
N PRO A 164 28.62 11.54 32.48
CA PRO A 164 27.73 12.59 32.99
C PRO A 164 27.28 13.56 31.90
N GLN A 165 28.13 13.84 30.90
CA GLN A 165 27.77 14.69 29.78
C GLN A 165 26.63 14.10 28.96
N GLU A 166 26.71 12.83 28.54
CA GLU A 166 25.64 12.15 27.78
C GLU A 166 24.34 11.95 28.58
N TYR A 167 24.41 11.98 29.91
CA TYR A 167 23.23 11.89 30.75
C TYR A 167 22.46 13.22 30.83
N PHE A 168 23.18 14.35 30.86
CA PHE A 168 22.58 15.69 30.99
C PHE A 168 22.36 16.40 29.65
N PHE A 169 23.11 16.06 28.61
CA PHE A 169 23.11 16.69 27.28
C PHE A 169 22.85 15.66 26.18
#